data_AF-A0A1Y1XEH2-F1
#
_entry.id   AF-A0A1Y1XEH2-F1
#
_cell.length_a   1.000
_cell.length_b   1.000
_cell.length_c   1.000
_cell.angle_alpha   90.00
_cell.angle_beta   90.00
_cell.angle_gamma   90.00
#
_symmetry.space_group_name_H-M   'P 1'
#
loop_
_entity.id
_entity.type
_entity.pdbx_description
1 polymer ?
#
loop_
_entity_poly.entity_id
_entity_poly.type
_entity_poly.pdbx_seq_one_letter_code
_entity_poly.pdbx_strand_id
1 'polypeptide(L)'
;MKFLRNNNNLIFNIPLISFIFTIIFEKALSRKIILIQNAEPDQHDSNILSLTGEARSICLNELIQNDESLRPQIIYAQNPNGDVYTPLPLKTVNYLASQLNIKIIDTFKERQQAKLASTIENLPDDIETVLLCWNRYQIELLVKTLGIDNPPTWNDGYDNLWIVENDNLKDTTQNLGSCIERVKADLISGTSTLSLKTFHIMIFVFFLFLFLN
;
A
#
# COMPACT_ATOMS: atom_id res chain seq x y z
N MET A 1 30.37 -48.85 70.37
CA MET A 1 29.36 -47.97 69.74
C MET A 1 29.02 -48.57 68.38
N LYS A 2 27.78 -49.06 68.22
CA LYS A 2 27.24 -49.75 67.02
C LYS A 2 26.85 -48.74 65.94
N PHE A 3 26.90 -49.20 64.68
CA PHE A 3 26.05 -48.94 63.48
C PHE A 3 26.96 -48.88 62.23
N LEU A 4 27.20 -49.97 61.47
CA LEU A 4 26.39 -50.71 60.47
C LEU A 4 25.90 -49.90 59.24
N ARG A 5 26.33 -50.40 58.04
CA ARG A 5 25.64 -50.43 56.71
C ARG A 5 25.47 -49.06 55.99
N ASN A 6 25.42 -48.92 54.66
CA ASN A 6 25.13 -49.82 53.55
C ASN A 6 25.56 -49.19 52.19
N ASN A 7 25.67 -50.04 51.17
CA ASN A 7 25.93 -49.78 49.75
C ASN A 7 24.98 -48.76 49.08
N ASN A 8 25.44 -48.10 48.01
CA ASN A 8 25.01 -48.39 46.62
C ASN A 8 25.50 -47.35 45.60
N ASN A 9 26.06 -47.88 44.51
CA ASN A 9 26.24 -47.21 43.22
C ASN A 9 24.94 -46.55 42.76
N LEU A 10 25.04 -45.36 42.16
CA LEU A 10 24.15 -44.92 41.07
C LEU A 10 24.87 -43.83 40.27
N ILE A 11 25.69 -44.30 39.33
CA ILE A 11 26.14 -43.54 38.18
C ILE A 11 24.88 -43.28 37.34
N PHE A 12 24.33 -42.07 37.41
CA PHE A 12 23.29 -41.63 36.48
C PHE A 12 23.97 -41.07 35.24
N ASN A 13 24.17 -41.97 34.25
CA ASN A 13 24.29 -41.61 32.85
C ASN A 13 22.97 -40.95 32.42
N ILE A 14 22.94 -39.62 32.33
CA ILE A 14 21.86 -38.94 31.63
C ILE A 14 22.27 -38.87 30.16
N PRO A 15 21.55 -39.54 29.25
CA PRO A 15 21.82 -39.42 27.84
C PRO A 15 21.49 -38.00 27.38
N LEU A 16 22.46 -37.46 26.66
CA LEU A 16 22.44 -36.41 25.66
C LEU A 16 21.11 -36.30 24.90
N ILE A 17 20.09 -35.68 25.50
CA ILE A 17 18.92 -35.19 24.77
C ILE A 17 19.24 -33.75 24.41
N SER A 18 19.95 -33.59 23.29
CA SER A 18 20.01 -32.34 22.54
C SER A 18 18.59 -32.06 22.04
N PHE A 19 17.78 -31.40 22.87
CA PHE A 19 16.55 -30.77 22.43
C PHE A 19 16.98 -29.64 21.49
N ILE A 20 17.08 -29.95 20.21
CA ILE A 20 17.06 -28.94 19.14
C ILE A 20 15.66 -28.32 19.24
N PHE A 21 15.51 -27.33 20.11
CA PHE A 21 14.43 -26.38 20.04
C PHE A 21 14.69 -25.60 18.76
N THR A 22 14.13 -26.07 17.65
CA THR A 22 13.99 -25.25 16.45
C THR A 22 13.09 -24.10 16.86
N ILE A 23 13.69 -23.01 17.34
CA ILE A 23 13.00 -21.74 17.53
C ILE A 23 12.60 -21.34 16.11
N ILE A 24 11.36 -21.67 15.74
CA ILE A 24 10.69 -21.02 14.63
C ILE A 24 10.56 -19.58 15.09
N PHE A 25 11.56 -18.76 14.77
CA PHE A 25 11.38 -17.33 14.74
C PHE A 25 10.32 -17.11 13.68
N GLU A 26 9.06 -17.03 14.10
CA GLU A 26 8.04 -16.35 13.33
C GLU A 26 8.60 -14.96 13.08
N LYS A 27 9.16 -14.75 11.89
CA LYS A 27 9.37 -13.39 11.41
C LYS A 27 7.97 -12.84 11.33
N ALA A 28 7.62 -11.97 12.29
CA ALA A 28 6.49 -11.07 12.11
C ALA A 28 6.72 -10.37 10.77
N LEU A 29 5.94 -10.76 9.75
CA LEU A 29 5.97 -10.08 8.47
C LEU A 29 5.45 -8.67 8.74
N SER A 30 6.34 -7.69 8.72
CA SER A 30 5.90 -6.31 8.80
C SER A 30 5.14 -5.98 7.53
N ARG A 31 3.87 -5.61 7.71
CA ARG A 31 3.03 -5.04 6.65
C ARG A 31 3.68 -3.76 6.11
N LYS A 32 3.64 -3.59 4.79
CA LYS A 32 4.06 -2.39 4.09
C LYS A 32 2.87 -1.46 3.90
N ILE A 33 3.01 -0.23 4.36
CA ILE A 33 1.97 0.79 4.25
C ILE A 33 2.49 1.89 3.33
N ILE A 34 1.80 2.08 2.22
CA ILE A 34 2.09 3.11 1.24
C ILE A 34 1.14 4.27 1.50
N LEU A 35 1.68 5.48 1.61
CA LEU A 35 0.91 6.69 1.84
C LEU A 35 1.12 7.67 0.71
N ILE A 36 0.00 8.17 0.19
CA ILE A 36 -0.03 9.23 -0.81
C ILE A 36 -1.04 10.30 -0.38
N GLN A 37 -0.81 11.54 -0.79
CA GLN A 37 -1.84 12.57 -0.69
C GLN A 37 -2.83 12.48 -1.86
N ASN A 38 -3.99 13.11 -1.72
CA ASN A 38 -4.86 13.36 -2.87
C ASN A 38 -4.16 14.23 -3.91
N ALA A 39 -4.43 13.98 -5.21
CA ALA A 39 -3.91 14.80 -6.29
C ALA A 39 -4.58 16.20 -6.34
N GLU A 40 -4.06 17.07 -7.21
CA GLU A 40 -4.43 18.48 -7.29
C GLU A 40 -5.92 18.71 -7.60
N PRO A 41 -6.62 19.53 -6.79
CA PRO A 41 -7.97 19.97 -7.12
C PRO A 41 -7.99 20.85 -8.38
N ASP A 42 -9.15 20.94 -9.01
CA ASP A 42 -9.43 22.01 -9.98
C ASP A 42 -9.50 23.38 -9.29
N GLN A 43 -9.07 24.41 -10.03
CA GLN A 43 -9.01 25.79 -9.52
C GLN A 43 -10.40 26.42 -9.31
N HIS A 44 -11.44 25.91 -9.97
CA HIS A 44 -12.81 26.43 -9.89
C HIS A 44 -13.74 25.50 -9.11
N ASP A 45 -13.40 24.22 -8.98
CA ASP A 45 -14.12 23.26 -8.14
C ASP A 45 -13.17 22.35 -7.37
N SER A 46 -13.04 22.59 -6.07
CA SER A 46 -12.18 21.81 -5.17
C SER A 46 -12.63 20.36 -4.95
N ASN A 47 -13.77 19.96 -5.52
CA ASN A 47 -14.29 18.59 -5.42
C ASN A 47 -13.96 17.74 -6.65
N ILE A 48 -13.36 18.31 -7.69
CA ILE A 48 -12.86 17.57 -8.85
C ILE A 48 -11.34 17.70 -8.93
N LEU A 49 -10.70 16.72 -9.54
CA LEU A 49 -9.29 16.83 -9.87
C LEU A 49 -9.15 17.80 -11.04
N SER A 50 -8.08 18.61 -11.02
CA SER A 50 -7.65 19.31 -12.22
C SER A 50 -7.21 18.30 -13.29
N LEU A 51 -7.07 18.73 -14.55
CA LEU A 51 -6.50 17.88 -15.60
C LEU A 51 -5.10 17.35 -15.21
N THR A 52 -4.28 18.18 -14.57
CA THR A 52 -2.97 17.77 -14.05
C THR A 52 -3.13 16.78 -12.89
N GLY A 53 -4.07 17.01 -11.97
CA GLY A 53 -4.33 16.12 -10.85
C GLY A 53 -4.84 14.75 -11.28
N GLU A 54 -5.70 14.69 -12.30
CA GLU A 54 -6.16 13.43 -12.89
C GLU A 54 -4.99 12.68 -13.54
N ALA A 55 -4.20 13.35 -14.38
CA ALA A 55 -3.03 12.75 -15.01
C ALA A 55 -1.99 12.27 -13.98
N ARG A 56 -1.72 13.06 -12.94
CA ARG A 56 -0.82 12.68 -11.85
C ARG A 56 -1.35 11.49 -11.08
N SER A 57 -2.64 11.46 -10.78
CA SER A 57 -3.27 10.33 -10.09
C SER A 57 -3.06 9.04 -10.88
N ILE A 58 -3.22 9.07 -12.21
CA ILE A 58 -2.95 7.93 -13.08
C ILE A 58 -1.47 7.55 -13.01
N CYS A 59 -0.56 8.50 -13.20
CA CYS A 59 0.89 8.24 -13.20
C CYS A 59 1.42 7.65 -11.87
N LEU A 60 0.98 8.20 -10.74
CA LEU A 60 1.37 7.71 -9.42
C LEU A 60 0.84 6.29 -9.18
N ASN A 61 -0.39 6.03 -9.61
CA ASN A 61 -0.99 4.71 -9.53
C ASN A 61 -0.34 3.70 -10.48
N GLU A 62 0.03 4.09 -11.70
CA GLU A 62 0.79 3.23 -12.63
C GLU A 62 2.14 2.83 -12.01
N LEU A 63 2.83 3.77 -11.34
CA LEU A 63 4.08 3.47 -10.63
C LEU A 63 3.85 2.42 -9.53
N ILE A 64 2.83 2.59 -8.69
CA ILE A 64 2.47 1.64 -7.63
C ILE A 64 2.04 0.29 -8.21
N GLN A 65 1.28 0.29 -9.30
CA GLN A 65 0.78 -0.92 -9.95
C GLN A 65 1.90 -1.76 -10.56
N ASN A 66 2.88 -1.11 -11.19
CA ASN A 66 3.94 -1.76 -11.94
C ASN A 66 5.10 -2.25 -11.07
N ASP A 67 5.24 -1.73 -9.85
CA ASP A 67 6.15 -2.26 -8.84
C ASP A 67 5.43 -3.32 -8.01
N GLU A 68 5.76 -4.59 -8.22
CA GLU A 68 5.15 -5.71 -7.48
C GLU A 68 5.28 -5.57 -5.96
N SER A 69 6.35 -4.93 -5.48
CA SER A 69 6.58 -4.71 -4.06
C SER A 69 5.72 -3.59 -3.47
N LEU A 70 5.11 -2.76 -4.32
CA LEU A 70 4.21 -1.67 -3.92
C LEU A 70 2.74 -1.98 -4.22
N ARG A 71 2.45 -3.04 -4.97
CA ARG A 71 1.09 -3.35 -5.41
C ARG A 71 0.20 -3.69 -4.21
N PRO A 72 -0.81 -2.86 -3.88
CA PRO A 72 -1.60 -3.05 -2.68
C PRO A 72 -2.59 -4.20 -2.82
N GLN A 73 -2.87 -4.87 -1.70
CA GLN A 73 -3.99 -5.81 -1.56
C GLN A 73 -5.25 -5.11 -1.02
N ILE A 74 -5.06 -4.02 -0.27
CA ILE A 74 -6.14 -3.19 0.26
C ILE A 74 -5.84 -1.71 -0.03
N ILE A 75 -6.87 -0.97 -0.40
CA ILE A 75 -6.82 0.48 -0.60
C ILE A 75 -7.80 1.12 0.39
N TYR A 76 -7.27 1.93 1.30
CA TYR A 76 -8.07 2.87 2.09
C TYR A 76 -7.93 4.27 1.53
N ALA A 77 -9.05 4.99 1.50
CA ALA A 77 -9.07 6.40 1.17
C ALA A 77 -9.91 7.16 2.21
N GLN A 78 -9.62 8.44 2.39
CA GLN A 78 -10.41 9.27 3.30
C GLN A 78 -11.88 9.29 2.90
N ASN A 79 -12.77 9.11 3.87
CA ASN A 79 -14.20 9.32 3.70
C ASN A 79 -14.44 10.77 3.24
N PRO A 80 -15.20 11.00 2.15
CA PRO A 80 -15.47 12.34 1.67
C PRO A 80 -16.24 13.20 2.67
N ASN A 81 -17.03 12.60 3.54
CA ASN A 81 -17.92 13.27 4.49
C ASN A 81 -17.24 13.46 5.86
N GLY A 82 -15.99 13.92 5.82
CA GLY A 82 -15.19 14.32 6.98
C GLY A 82 -15.62 15.66 7.59
N ASP A 83 -14.75 16.24 8.43
CA ASP A 83 -14.94 17.61 8.95
C ASP A 83 -14.86 18.62 7.80
N VAL A 84 -13.94 18.38 6.86
CA VAL A 84 -13.88 19.06 5.56
C VAL A 84 -14.34 18.07 4.49
N TYR A 85 -15.36 18.45 3.72
CA TYR A 85 -15.80 17.64 2.59
C TYR A 85 -14.73 17.62 1.50
N THR A 86 -14.32 16.43 1.06
CA THR A 86 -13.45 16.30 -0.12
C THR A 86 -13.49 14.88 -0.70
N PRO A 87 -13.88 14.69 -1.98
CA PRO A 87 -13.85 13.39 -2.63
C PRO A 87 -12.49 13.07 -3.28
N LEU A 88 -11.53 13.99 -3.22
CA LEU A 88 -10.27 13.89 -3.97
C LEU A 88 -9.43 12.66 -3.60
N PRO A 89 -9.33 12.23 -2.33
CA PRO A 89 -8.63 10.99 -1.99
C PRO A 89 -9.20 9.77 -2.73
N LEU A 90 -10.53 9.65 -2.82
CA LEU A 90 -11.17 8.56 -3.57
C LEU A 90 -10.86 8.65 -5.07
N LYS A 91 -11.01 9.84 -5.65
CA LYS A 91 -10.74 10.07 -7.08
C LYS A 91 -9.29 9.73 -7.43
N THR A 92 -8.36 10.06 -6.53
CA THR A 92 -6.92 9.84 -6.72
C THR A 92 -6.58 8.36 -6.86
N VAL A 93 -7.23 7.46 -6.12
CA VAL A 93 -6.91 6.01 -6.18
C VAL A 93 -7.84 5.20 -7.08
N ASN A 94 -8.85 5.83 -7.69
CA ASN A 94 -9.87 5.15 -8.46
C ASN A 94 -9.30 4.37 -9.67
N TYR A 95 -8.30 4.95 -10.34
CA TYR A 95 -7.62 4.27 -11.44
C TYR A 95 -6.98 2.96 -10.97
N LEU A 96 -6.16 2.99 -9.91
CA LEU A 96 -5.49 1.79 -9.38
C LEU A 96 -6.48 0.74 -8.91
N ALA A 97 -7.50 1.15 -8.16
CA ALA A 97 -8.56 0.28 -7.67
C ALA A 97 -9.25 -0.46 -8.83
N SER A 98 -9.57 0.25 -9.91
CA SER A 98 -10.14 -0.35 -11.11
C SER A 98 -9.18 -1.30 -11.83
N GLN A 99 -7.89 -0.95 -11.94
CA GLN A 99 -6.90 -1.80 -12.61
C GLN A 99 -6.62 -3.09 -11.84
N LEU A 100 -6.64 -3.05 -10.51
CA LEU A 100 -6.41 -4.20 -9.65
C LEU A 100 -7.69 -4.96 -9.28
N ASN A 101 -8.86 -4.45 -9.67
CA ASN A 101 -10.17 -4.96 -9.23
C ASN A 101 -10.30 -5.04 -7.70
N ILE A 102 -9.81 -4.00 -7.01
CA ILE A 102 -9.85 -3.86 -5.55
C ILE A 102 -10.89 -2.81 -5.20
N LYS A 103 -11.75 -3.11 -4.21
CA LYS A 103 -12.69 -2.12 -3.68
C LYS A 103 -11.96 -1.12 -2.78
N ILE A 104 -12.20 0.18 -2.99
CA ILE A 104 -11.73 1.23 -2.08
C ILE A 104 -12.56 1.20 -0.80
N ILE A 105 -11.88 1.22 0.35
CA ILE A 105 -12.52 1.31 1.67
C ILE A 105 -12.42 2.76 2.15
N ASP A 106 -13.57 3.42 2.28
CA ASP A 106 -13.69 4.84 2.57
C ASP A 106 -14.45 5.13 3.86
N THR A 107 -14.42 4.20 4.82
CA THR A 107 -15.22 4.28 6.06
C THR A 107 -14.64 5.20 7.14
N PHE A 108 -13.38 5.62 7.00
CA PHE A 108 -12.67 6.41 8.00
C PHE A 108 -12.64 7.90 7.62
N LYS A 109 -13.05 8.76 8.54
CA LYS A 109 -13.00 10.22 8.39
C LYS A 109 -11.61 10.76 8.70
N GLU A 110 -11.35 11.99 8.24
CA GLU A 110 -10.09 12.74 8.35
C GLU A 110 -9.30 12.53 9.67
N ARG A 111 -9.98 12.57 10.82
CA ARG A 111 -9.37 12.50 12.16
C ARG A 111 -9.54 11.15 12.87
N GLN A 112 -9.75 10.08 12.12
CA GLN A 112 -9.92 8.72 12.65
C GLN A 112 -8.68 7.84 12.48
N GLN A 113 -7.48 8.43 12.47
CA GLN A 113 -6.21 7.75 12.25
C GLN A 113 -5.98 6.62 13.25
N ALA A 114 -6.30 6.81 14.54
CA ALA A 114 -6.14 5.76 15.56
C ALA A 114 -7.01 4.52 15.26
N LYS A 115 -8.24 4.75 14.78
CA LYS A 115 -9.14 3.67 14.40
C LYS A 115 -8.66 2.96 13.13
N LEU A 116 -8.16 3.72 12.16
CA LEU A 116 -7.56 3.19 10.94
C LEU A 116 -6.31 2.35 11.25
N ALA A 117 -5.37 2.88 12.04
CA ALA A 117 -4.15 2.18 12.45
C ALA A 117 -4.46 0.87 13.17
N SER A 118 -5.37 0.89 14.14
CA SER A 118 -5.83 -0.33 14.82
C SER A 118 -6.52 -1.30 13.85
N THR A 119 -7.27 -0.81 12.86
CA THR A 119 -7.86 -1.67 11.83
C THR A 119 -6.78 -2.34 10.98
N ILE A 120 -5.74 -1.60 10.59
CA ILE A 120 -4.61 -2.11 9.80
C ILE A 120 -3.79 -3.11 10.60
N GLU A 121 -3.56 -2.87 11.89
CA GLU A 121 -2.83 -3.77 12.79
C GLU A 121 -3.53 -5.14 12.89
N ASN A 122 -4.86 -5.14 12.95
CA ASN A 122 -5.68 -6.35 13.05
C ASN A 122 -6.02 -7.01 11.70
N LEU A 123 -5.40 -6.58 10.59
CA LEU A 123 -5.58 -7.26 9.31
C LEU A 123 -4.90 -8.65 9.33
N PRO A 124 -5.46 -9.63 8.60
CA PRO A 124 -4.81 -10.93 8.40
C PRO A 124 -3.36 -10.82 7.91
N ASP A 125 -2.51 -11.74 8.35
CA ASP A 125 -1.07 -11.73 8.07
C ASP A 125 -0.73 -11.87 6.57
N ASP A 126 -1.64 -12.45 5.78
CA ASP A 126 -1.50 -12.57 4.33
C ASP A 126 -1.74 -11.24 3.59
N ILE A 127 -2.21 -10.20 4.28
CA ILE A 127 -2.26 -8.83 3.76
C ILE A 127 -0.92 -8.15 4.04
N GLU A 128 -0.04 -8.16 3.04
CA GLU A 128 1.32 -7.64 3.12
C GLU A 128 1.40 -6.16 2.74
N THR A 129 0.59 -5.69 1.78
CA THR A 129 0.66 -4.30 1.29
C THR A 129 -0.68 -3.57 1.35
N VAL A 130 -0.68 -2.39 1.98
CA VAL A 130 -1.83 -1.50 2.13
C VAL A 130 -1.51 -0.12 1.58
N LEU A 131 -2.39 0.42 0.74
CA LEU A 131 -2.33 1.81 0.27
C LEU A 131 -3.30 2.69 1.05
N LEU A 132 -2.82 3.83 1.53
CA LEU A 132 -3.59 4.89 2.17
C LEU A 132 -3.52 6.16 1.32
N CYS A 133 -4.67 6.66 0.87
CA CYS A 133 -4.77 7.97 0.23
C CYS A 133 -5.54 8.94 1.12
N TRP A 134 -4.93 10.07 1.46
CA TRP A 134 -5.46 10.97 2.47
C TRP A 134 -5.26 12.44 2.14
N ASN A 135 -5.90 13.32 2.91
CA ASN A 135 -5.57 14.74 2.87
C ASN A 135 -4.16 14.98 3.43
N ARG A 136 -3.39 15.81 2.71
CA ARG A 136 -2.00 16.17 3.04
C ARG A 136 -1.77 16.59 4.49
N TYR A 137 -2.71 17.32 5.10
CA TYR A 137 -2.54 17.87 6.46
C TYR A 137 -2.60 16.80 7.55
N GLN A 138 -3.00 15.58 7.22
CA GLN A 138 -3.12 14.49 8.19
C GLN A 138 -2.07 13.41 8.01
N ILE A 139 -1.26 13.45 6.94
CA ILE A 139 -0.34 12.35 6.62
C ILE A 139 0.69 12.16 7.74
N GLU A 140 1.29 13.25 8.24
CA GLU A 140 2.25 13.18 9.35
C GLU A 140 1.62 12.56 10.61
N LEU A 141 0.40 12.97 10.96
CA LEU A 141 -0.31 12.43 12.12
C LEU A 141 -0.66 10.96 11.91
N LEU A 142 -1.05 10.58 10.69
CA LEU A 142 -1.35 9.20 10.34
C LEU A 142 -0.11 8.32 10.52
N VAL A 143 1.04 8.74 10.02
CA VAL A 143 2.31 8.00 10.17
C VAL A 143 2.80 7.94 11.62
N LYS A 144 2.61 9.01 12.40
CA LYS A 144 2.81 8.95 13.87
C LYS A 144 1.95 7.90 14.54
N THR A 145 0.68 7.83 14.14
CA THR A 145 -0.26 6.86 14.69
C THR A 145 0.05 5.42 14.27
N LEU A 146 0.78 5.25 13.17
CA LEU A 146 1.34 3.96 12.72
C LEU A 146 2.65 3.58 13.44
N GLY A 147 3.11 4.36 14.41
CA GLY A 147 4.28 4.03 15.24
C GLY A 147 5.58 4.78 14.88
N ILE A 148 5.55 5.70 13.92
CA ILE A 148 6.73 6.51 13.58
C ILE A 148 6.73 7.78 14.44
N ASP A 149 7.49 7.80 15.54
CA ASP A 149 7.43 8.89 16.52
C ASP A 149 7.77 10.29 15.95
N ASN A 150 8.74 10.36 15.04
CA ASN A 150 9.28 11.61 14.50
C ASN A 150 9.41 11.55 12.96
N PRO A 151 8.28 11.51 12.21
CA PRO A 151 8.35 11.57 10.76
C PRO A 151 8.88 12.95 10.33
N PRO A 152 9.54 13.04 9.16
CA PRO A 152 9.88 14.32 8.55
C PRO A 152 8.60 15.09 8.22
N THR A 153 8.73 16.39 7.92
CA THR A 153 7.61 17.18 7.43
C THR A 153 7.19 16.71 6.05
N TRP A 154 5.89 16.54 5.84
CA TRP A 154 5.35 16.20 4.54
C TRP A 154 5.54 17.37 3.56
N ASN A 155 6.21 17.10 2.44
CA ASN A 155 6.44 18.11 1.41
C ASN A 155 5.14 18.43 0.65
N ASP A 156 4.93 19.71 0.35
CA ASP A 156 3.78 20.26 -0.38
C ASP A 156 3.51 19.64 -1.76
N GLY A 157 4.50 19.00 -2.37
CA GLY A 157 4.37 18.34 -3.67
C GLY A 157 3.36 17.18 -3.71
N TYR A 158 2.70 17.03 -4.86
CA TYR A 158 1.72 15.95 -5.12
C TYR A 158 2.34 14.64 -5.60
N ASP A 159 3.66 14.62 -5.80
CA ASP A 159 4.42 13.44 -6.23
C ASP A 159 5.05 12.65 -5.08
N ASN A 160 4.69 13.00 -3.85
CA ASN A 160 5.26 12.38 -2.66
C ASN A 160 4.59 11.05 -2.37
N LEU A 161 5.42 10.08 -2.04
CA LEU A 161 5.06 8.72 -1.67
C LEU A 161 5.90 8.34 -0.46
N TRP A 162 5.21 8.07 0.65
CA TRP A 162 5.83 7.56 1.87
C TRP A 162 5.57 6.07 1.98
N ILE A 163 6.59 5.32 2.38
CA ILE A 163 6.49 3.87 2.62
C ILE A 163 6.89 3.62 4.06
N VAL A 164 5.97 3.06 4.85
CA VAL A 164 6.22 2.58 6.21
C VAL A 164 6.37 1.07 6.18
N GLU A 165 7.49 0.57 6.67
CA GLU A 165 7.80 -0.86 6.75
C GLU A 165 8.85 -1.11 7.83
N ASN A 166 8.67 -2.10 8.70
CA ASN A 166 9.57 -2.44 9.81
C ASN A 166 9.93 -1.23 10.69
N ASP A 167 8.92 -0.45 11.11
CA ASP A 167 9.08 0.80 11.89
C ASP A 167 9.97 1.87 11.24
N ASN A 168 10.28 1.71 9.95
CA ASN A 168 11.03 2.68 9.17
C ASN A 168 10.09 3.40 8.21
N LEU A 169 10.37 4.69 8.01
CA LEU A 169 9.71 5.51 7.01
C LEU A 169 10.71 5.86 5.90
N LYS A 170 10.34 5.51 4.67
CA LYS A 170 11.03 5.95 3.46
C LYS A 170 10.22 7.06 2.79
N ASP A 171 10.78 8.26 2.77
CA ASP A 171 10.24 9.39 2.02
C ASP A 171 10.78 9.37 0.58
N THR A 172 9.88 9.41 -0.41
CA THR A 172 10.25 9.48 -1.82
C THR A 172 9.41 10.52 -2.55
N THR A 173 10.06 11.36 -3.34
CA THR A 173 9.40 12.22 -4.32
C THR A 173 9.63 11.66 -5.71
N GLN A 174 8.56 11.46 -6.46
CA GLN A 174 8.62 10.88 -7.80
C GLN A 174 8.80 11.97 -8.87
N ASN A 175 9.57 11.68 -9.93
CA ASN A 175 9.62 12.56 -11.09
C ASN A 175 8.59 12.08 -12.12
N LEU A 176 7.36 12.57 -12.01
CA LEU A 176 6.24 12.15 -12.87
C LEU A 176 6.02 13.05 -14.09
N GLY A 177 6.85 14.08 -14.31
CA GLY A 177 6.59 15.12 -15.31
C GLY A 177 6.37 14.59 -16.73
N SER A 178 7.19 13.65 -17.20
CA SER A 178 7.04 13.04 -18.53
C SER A 178 5.77 12.20 -18.65
N CYS A 179 5.41 11.47 -17.59
CA CYS A 179 4.17 10.69 -17.55
C CYS A 179 2.95 11.61 -17.57
N ILE A 180 2.97 12.67 -16.77
CA ILE A 180 1.84 13.60 -16.63
C ILE A 180 1.55 14.29 -17.96
N GLU A 181 2.56 14.79 -18.67
CA GLU A 181 2.32 15.43 -19.97
C GLU A 181 1.78 14.44 -21.01
N ARG A 182 2.24 13.18 -21.00
CA ARG A 182 1.67 12.12 -21.84
C ARG A 182 0.19 11.88 -21.51
N VAL A 183 -0.13 11.62 -20.25
CA VAL A 183 -1.50 11.30 -19.84
C VAL A 183 -2.44 12.49 -20.04
N LYS A 184 -1.99 13.73 -19.83
CA LYS A 184 -2.77 14.94 -20.16
C LYS A 184 -3.13 14.99 -21.64
N ALA A 185 -2.18 14.68 -22.53
CA ALA A 185 -2.45 14.65 -23.96
C ALA A 185 -3.51 13.59 -24.31
N ASP A 186 -3.43 12.40 -23.69
CA ASP A 186 -4.39 11.31 -23.87
C ASP A 186 -5.80 11.67 -23.35
N LEU A 187 -5.89 12.35 -22.21
CA LEU A 187 -7.15 12.84 -21.64
C LEU A 187 -7.81 13.90 -22.52
N ILE A 188 -7.03 14.84 -23.08
CA ILE A 188 -7.54 15.89 -23.97
C ILE A 188 -8.02 15.31 -25.31
N SER A 189 -7.27 14.36 -25.88
CA SER A 189 -7.61 13.75 -27.17
C SER A 189 -8.79 12.77 -27.07
N GLY A 190 -9.18 12.37 -25.86
CA GLY A 190 -10.19 11.35 -25.62
C GLY A 190 -9.72 9.94 -25.97
N THR A 191 -8.41 9.73 -26.18
CA THR A 191 -7.85 8.40 -26.37
C THR A 191 -7.79 7.72 -25.01
N SER A 192 -8.81 6.94 -24.67
CA SER A 192 -8.69 5.99 -23.57
C SER A 192 -7.54 5.05 -23.92
N THR A 193 -6.58 4.88 -23.01
CA THR A 193 -5.52 3.89 -23.12
C THR A 193 -6.15 2.51 -23.08
N LEU A 194 -6.70 2.06 -24.20
CA LEU A 194 -7.05 0.68 -24.43
C LEU A 194 -5.72 -0.07 -24.34
N SER A 195 -5.51 -0.75 -23.21
CA SER A 195 -4.33 -1.57 -22.93
C SER A 195 -3.85 -2.27 -24.20
N LEU A 196 -2.59 -2.04 -24.57
CA LEU A 196 -1.94 -2.65 -25.74
C LEU A 196 -2.05 -4.19 -25.72
N LYS A 197 -2.28 -4.80 -24.55
CA LYS A 197 -2.56 -6.23 -24.40
C LYS A 197 -3.83 -6.67 -25.12
N THR A 198 -4.88 -5.84 -25.14
CA THR A 198 -6.15 -6.16 -25.81
C THR A 198 -5.99 -6.16 -27.33
N PHE A 199 -5.13 -5.28 -27.87
CA PHE A 199 -4.86 -5.22 -29.30
C PHE A 199 -4.07 -6.44 -29.79
N HIS A 200 -3.08 -6.90 -29.02
CA HIS A 200 -2.35 -8.14 -29.34
C HIS A 200 -3.25 -9.38 -29.27
N ILE A 201 -4.16 -9.48 -28.30
CA ILE A 201 -5.11 -10.61 -28.21
C ILE A 201 -6.07 -10.61 -29.40
N MET A 202 -6.60 -9.46 -29.82
CA MET A 202 -7.49 -9.37 -30.99
C MET A 202 -6.77 -9.76 -32.29
N ILE A 203 -5.52 -9.32 -32.48
CA ILE A 203 -4.71 -9.71 -33.64
C ILE A 203 -4.44 -11.22 -33.62
N PHE A 204 -4.08 -11.78 -32.46
CA PHE A 204 -3.76 -13.21 -32.36
C PHE A 204 -4.99 -14.10 -32.62
N VAL A 205 -6.16 -13.70 -32.12
CA VAL A 205 -7.43 -14.38 -32.42
C VAL A 205 -7.78 -14.27 -33.91
N PHE A 206 -7.61 -13.09 -34.51
CA PHE A 206 -7.87 -12.90 -35.94
C PHE A 206 -6.94 -13.75 -36.83
N PHE A 207 -5.66 -13.86 -36.49
CA PHE A 207 -4.74 -14.76 -37.18
C PHE A 207 -5.10 -16.24 -36.98
N LEU A 208 -5.54 -16.66 -35.79
CA LEU A 208 -5.97 -18.05 -35.57
C LEU A 208 -7.15 -18.44 -36.48
N PHE A 209 -8.11 -17.53 -36.68
CA PHE A 209 -9.25 -17.77 -37.57
C PHE A 209 -8.88 -17.81 -39.06
N LEU A 210 -7.81 -17.13 -39.49
CA LEU A 210 -7.33 -17.16 -40.87
C LEU A 210 -6.54 -18.43 -41.23
N PHE A 211 -6.00 -19.15 -40.25
CA PHE A 211 -5.25 -20.40 -40.47
C PHE A 211 -6.05 -21.68 -40.19
N LEU A 212 -7.32 -21.55 -39.78
CA LEU A 212 -8.24 -22.67 -39.51
C LEU A 212 -9.29 -22.89 -40.62
N ASN A 213 -9.20 -22.17 -41.74
CA ASN A 213 -9.95 -22.40 -42.99
C ASN A 213 -8.98 -22.77 -44.12
#